data_AF-A0A562CX38-F1
#
_entry.id   AF-A0A562CX38-F1
#
_cell.length_a   1.000
_cell.length_b   1.000
_cell.length_c   1.000
_cell.angle_alpha   90.00
_cell.angle_beta   90.00
_cell.angle_gamma   90.00
#
_symmetry.space_group_name_H-M   'P 1'
#
loop_
_entity.id
_entity.type
_entity.pdbx_description
1 polymer ?
#
loop_
_entity_poly.entity_id
_entity_poly.type
_entity_poly.pdbx_seq_one_letter_code
_entity_poly.pdbx_strand_id
1 'polypeptide(L)'
;MPIELTTAVLLTGFALLCGAFVLRTPVVVDPMPEMGPDIEEWRSAALHHFHEAKDLRRSVAEALSTPGAVTGEARRDLMVALGAPRVDVMA
;
A
#
# COMPACT_ATOMS: atom_id res chain seq x y z
N MET A 1 -51.47 -33.33 -1.56
CA MET A 1 -50.13 -33.55 -2.15
C MET A 1 -49.80 -32.77 -3.44
N PRO A 2 -50.64 -31.87 -4.03
CA PRO A 2 -50.22 -31.10 -5.21
C PRO A 2 -49.37 -29.85 -4.88
N ILE A 3 -49.52 -29.29 -3.67
CA ILE A 3 -48.87 -28.03 -3.24
C ILE A 3 -47.34 -28.15 -3.15
N GLU A 4 -46.84 -29.28 -2.63
CA GLU A 4 -45.41 -29.56 -2.54
C GLU A 4 -44.75 -29.63 -3.93
N LEU A 5 -45.45 -30.26 -4.88
CA LEU A 5 -44.96 -30.44 -6.24
C LEU A 5 -44.95 -29.12 -7.01
N THR A 6 -45.99 -28.29 -6.86
CA THR A 6 -46.00 -26.95 -7.45
C THR A 6 -44.91 -26.05 -6.89
N THR A 7 -44.61 -26.17 -5.59
CA THR A 7 -43.56 -25.36 -4.94
C THR A 7 -42.17 -25.78 -5.45
N ALA A 8 -41.91 -27.07 -5.56
CA ALA A 8 -40.65 -27.60 -6.08
C ALA A 8 -40.38 -27.16 -7.53
N VAL A 9 -41.41 -27.16 -8.38
CA VAL A 9 -41.32 -26.71 -9.78
C VAL A 9 -41.03 -25.20 -9.86
N LEU A 10 -41.71 -24.39 -9.04
CA LEU A 10 -41.49 -22.94 -9.02
C LEU A 10 -40.08 -22.57 -8.54
N LEU A 11 -39.58 -23.22 -7.48
CA LEU A 11 -38.24 -22.97 -6.97
C LEU A 11 -37.17 -23.37 -7.98
N THR A 12 -37.36 -24.49 -8.68
CA THR A 12 -36.45 -24.96 -9.73
C THR A 12 -36.43 -23.98 -10.90
N GLY A 13 -37.61 -23.53 -11.35
CA GLY A 13 -37.73 -22.52 -12.41
C GLY A 13 -37.05 -21.21 -12.03
N PHE A 14 -37.26 -20.74 -10.79
CA PHE A 14 -36.64 -19.52 -10.28
C PHE A 14 -35.11 -19.64 -10.21
N ALA A 15 -34.59 -20.76 -9.70
CA ALA A 15 -33.15 -21.00 -9.63
C ALA A 15 -32.49 -21.02 -11.02
N LEU A 16 -33.13 -21.65 -12.00
CA LEU A 16 -32.67 -21.65 -13.39
C LEU A 16 -32.69 -20.26 -14.01
N LEU A 17 -33.71 -19.45 -13.71
CA LEU A 17 -33.83 -18.09 -14.20
C LEU A 17 -32.78 -17.17 -13.58
N CYS A 18 -32.51 -17.31 -12.28
CA CYS A 18 -31.40 -16.64 -11.60
C CYS A 18 -30.04 -17.05 -12.19
N GLY A 19 -29.80 -18.35 -12.42
CA GLY A 19 -28.57 -18.83 -13.04
C GLY A 19 -28.40 -18.29 -14.46
N ALA A 20 -29.45 -18.35 -15.28
CA ALA A 20 -29.45 -17.79 -16.63
C ALA A 20 -29.23 -16.28 -16.63
N PHE A 21 -29.80 -15.55 -15.66
CA PHE A 21 -29.58 -14.12 -15.50
C PHE A 21 -28.12 -13.81 -15.18
N VAL A 22 -27.50 -14.53 -14.23
CA VAL A 22 -26.09 -14.36 -13.88
C VAL A 22 -25.16 -14.67 -15.06
N LEU A 23 -25.44 -15.74 -15.82
CA LEU A 23 -24.66 -16.05 -17.02
C LEU A 23 -24.88 -15.02 -18.15
N ARG A 24 -26.07 -14.41 -18.23
CA ARG A 24 -26.43 -13.46 -19.28
C ARG A 24 -26.00 -12.04 -18.98
N THR A 25 -25.81 -11.68 -17.71
CA THR A 25 -25.17 -10.43 -17.34
C THR A 25 -23.68 -10.59 -17.62
N PRO A 26 -23.11 -10.03 -18.71
CA PRO A 26 -21.68 -9.80 -18.73
C PRO A 26 -21.40 -9.00 -17.46
N VAL A 27 -20.41 -9.41 -16.69
CA VAL A 27 -19.86 -8.56 -15.64
C VAL A 27 -19.27 -7.37 -16.39
N VAL A 28 -20.10 -6.35 -16.60
CA VAL A 28 -19.64 -5.03 -16.99
C VAL A 28 -18.97 -4.50 -15.75
N VAL A 29 -17.73 -4.94 -15.54
CA VAL A 29 -16.75 -4.10 -14.86
C VAL A 29 -16.63 -2.94 -15.83
N ASP A 30 -17.40 -1.88 -15.62
CA ASP A 30 -17.04 -0.60 -16.22
C ASP A 30 -15.56 -0.45 -15.86
N PRO A 31 -14.63 -0.40 -16.84
CA PRO A 31 -13.25 -0.13 -16.53
C PRO A 31 -13.28 1.22 -15.85
N MET A 32 -13.10 1.17 -14.53
CA MET A 32 -12.99 2.37 -13.71
C MET A 32 -11.98 3.23 -14.44
N PRO A 33 -12.32 4.48 -14.83
CA PRO A 33 -11.42 5.30 -15.61
C PRO A 33 -10.08 5.27 -14.88
N GLU A 34 -9.03 4.79 -15.55
CA GLU A 34 -7.68 4.70 -15.00
C GLU A 34 -7.21 6.12 -14.68
N MET A 35 -7.63 6.63 -13.53
CA MET A 35 -7.39 7.98 -13.06
C MET A 35 -6.30 7.90 -11.99
N GLY A 36 -5.22 7.21 -12.32
CA GLY A 36 -4.09 6.97 -11.44
C GLY A 36 -2.84 6.68 -12.26
N PRO A 37 -1.65 7.04 -11.73
CA PRO A 37 -0.36 6.64 -12.30
C PRO A 37 -0.33 5.12 -12.49
N ASP A 38 0.34 4.66 -13.56
CA ASP A 38 0.56 3.23 -13.80
C ASP A 38 1.20 2.58 -12.56
N ILE A 39 0.91 1.31 -12.29
CA ILE A 39 1.50 0.54 -11.19
C ILE A 39 3.04 0.60 -11.28
N GLU A 40 3.59 0.58 -12.49
CA GLU A 40 5.04 0.69 -12.69
C GLU A 40 5.56 2.10 -12.36
N GLU A 41 4.77 3.15 -12.61
CA GLU A 41 5.09 4.51 -12.20
C GLU A 41 5.16 4.62 -10.68
N TRP A 42 4.15 4.09 -9.96
CA TRP A 42 4.17 4.03 -8.50
C TRP A 42 5.36 3.25 -7.94
N ARG A 43 5.69 2.11 -8.54
CA ARG A 43 6.85 1.30 -8.14
C ARG A 43 8.15 2.09 -8.33
N SER A 44 8.29 2.76 -9.46
CA SER A 44 9.49 3.54 -9.78
C SER A 44 9.67 4.72 -8.81
N ALA A 45 8.60 5.45 -8.51
CA ALA A 45 8.60 6.56 -7.56
C ALA A 45 8.93 6.09 -6.14
N ALA A 46 8.32 4.98 -5.70
CA ALA A 46 8.61 4.39 -4.39
C ALA A 46 10.08 3.95 -4.27
N LEU A 47 10.62 3.30 -5.31
CA LEU A 47 12.03 2.86 -5.32
C LEU A 47 12.99 4.05 -5.33
N HIS A 48 12.66 5.09 -6.10
CA HIS A 48 13.44 6.32 -6.14
C HIS A 48 13.50 6.99 -4.78
N HIS A 49 12.36 7.25 -4.14
CA HIS A 49 12.32 7.85 -2.81
C HIS A 49 12.99 6.98 -1.73
N PHE A 50 12.90 5.66 -1.86
CA PHE A 50 13.63 4.75 -0.98
C PHE A 50 15.16 4.91 -1.12
N HIS A 51 15.66 5.00 -2.34
CA HIS A 51 17.09 5.23 -2.59
C HIS A 51 17.54 6.61 -2.11
N GLU A 52 16.77 7.67 -2.37
CA GLU A 52 17.07 9.02 -1.86
C GLU A 52 17.14 9.04 -0.33
N ALA A 53 16.17 8.44 0.35
CA ALA A 53 16.15 8.37 1.81
C ALA A 53 17.34 7.56 2.36
N LYS A 54 17.70 6.46 1.68
CA LYS A 54 18.85 5.65 2.05
C LYS A 54 20.17 6.40 1.88
N ASP A 55 20.32 7.15 0.79
CA ASP A 55 21.51 7.93 0.51
C ASP A 55 21.66 9.11 1.47
N LEU A 56 20.57 9.80 1.78
CA LEU A 56 20.54 10.83 2.81
C LEU A 56 20.89 10.27 4.19
N ARG A 57 20.36 9.09 4.55
CA ARG A 57 20.70 8.42 5.82
C ARG A 57 22.20 8.13 5.91
N ARG A 58 22.79 7.67 4.80
CA ARG A 58 24.23 7.37 4.71
C ARG A 58 25.08 8.63 4.84
N SER A 59 24.74 9.72 4.15
CA SER A 59 25.50 10.96 4.21
C SER A 59 25.45 11.60 5.61
N VAL A 60 24.29 11.57 6.27
CA VAL A 60 24.17 12.04 7.65
C VAL A 60 25.01 11.18 8.60
N ALA A 61 25.00 9.85 8.43
CA ALA A 61 25.84 8.97 9.25
C ALA A 61 27.34 9.25 9.05
N GLU A 62 27.78 9.54 7.83
CA GLU A 62 29.15 9.94 7.50
C GLU A 62 29.53 11.30 8.10
N ALA A 63 28.62 12.28 8.05
CA ALA A 63 28.81 13.58 8.69
C ALA A 63 28.95 13.45 10.22
N LEU A 64 28.15 12.57 10.84
CA LEU A 64 28.20 12.30 12.28
C LEU A 64 29.43 11.48 12.71
N SER A 65 29.99 10.65 11.83
CA SER A 65 31.21 9.88 12.09
C SER A 65 32.49 10.71 11.93
N THR A 66 32.40 11.86 11.24
CA THR A 66 33.53 12.78 11.08
C THR A 66 33.67 13.69 12.30
N PRO A 67 34.76 13.57 13.09
CA PRO A 67 34.91 14.36 14.31
C PRO A 67 34.92 15.87 14.01
N GLY A 68 34.09 16.63 14.73
CA GLY A 68 34.02 18.09 14.60
C GLY A 68 33.24 18.62 13.37
N ALA A 69 32.82 17.75 12.44
CA ALA A 69 32.04 18.16 11.28
C ALA A 69 30.62 18.63 11.65
N VAL A 70 30.02 18.00 12.67
CA VAL A 70 28.73 18.41 13.23
C VAL A 70 28.85 18.45 14.75
N THR A 71 28.50 19.57 15.36
CA THR A 71 28.60 19.80 16.80
C THR A 71 27.32 20.40 17.38
N GLY A 72 27.20 20.33 18.71
CA GLY A 72 26.12 20.99 19.45
C GLY A 72 24.72 20.49 19.07
N GLU A 73 23.79 21.44 18.90
CA GLU A 73 22.38 21.17 18.66
C GLU A 73 22.12 20.43 17.35
N ALA A 74 22.80 20.82 16.27
CA ALA A 74 22.70 20.17 14.97
C ALA A 74 23.06 18.67 15.02
N ARG A 75 24.03 18.29 15.85
CA ARG A 75 24.41 16.88 16.03
C ARG A 75 23.28 16.09 16.69
N ARG A 76 22.63 16.66 17.70
CA ARG A 76 21.51 16.03 18.41
C ARG A 76 20.29 15.87 17.51
N ASP A 77 19.98 16.88 16.71
CA ASP A 77 18.85 16.85 15.79
C ASP A 77 19.04 15.80 14.70
N LEU A 78 20.24 15.70 14.13
CA LEU A 78 20.57 14.66 13.15
C LEU A 78 20.54 13.24 13.74
N MET A 79 20.98 13.06 14.99
CA MET A 79 20.86 11.77 15.67
C MET A 79 19.39 11.35 15.90
N VAL A 80 18.52 12.30 16.27
CA VAL A 80 17.08 12.06 16.42
C VAL A 80 16.44 11.73 15.08
N ALA A 81 16.76 12.49 14.03
CA ALA A 81 16.24 12.25 12.67
C ALA A 81 16.63 10.86 12.14
N LEU A 82 17.80 10.34 12.54
CA LEU A 82 18.26 8.98 12.21
C LEU A 82 17.64 7.86 13.06
N GLY A 83 16.88 8.20 14.12
CA GLY A 83 16.41 7.26 15.12
C GLY A 83 17.54 6.60 15.93
N ALA A 84 18.73 7.22 15.97
CA ALA A 84 19.86 6.73 16.73
C ALA A 84 19.61 7.00 18.24
N PRO A 85 19.90 6.03 19.13
CA PRO A 85 19.77 6.25 20.56
C PRO A 85 20.68 7.42 20.99
N ARG A 86 20.15 8.32 21.83
CA ARG A 86 20.87 9.49 22.35
C ARG A 86 22.07 9.03 23.18
N VAL A 87 23.26 9.04 22.57
CA VAL A 87 24.52 8.65 23.23
C VAL A 87 25.02 9.74 24.22
N ASP A 88 24.52 10.98 24.09
CA ASP A 88 24.99 12.14 24.87
C ASP A 88 24.26 12.35 26.23
N VAL A 89 23.57 11.35 26.79
CA VAL A 89 22.89 11.49 28.11
C VAL A 89 23.73 10.89 29.27
N MET A 90 24.97 10.45 29.01
CA MET A 90 25.86 9.84 30.01
C MET A 90 27.25 10.51 30.04
N ALA A 91 27.29 11.84 30.15
CA ALA A 91 28.51 12.59 30.50
C ALA A 91 28.17 13.74 31.45
#